data_AF-A0A1F5K3C3-F1
#
_entry.id   AF-A0A1F5K3C3-F1
#
_cell.length_a   1.000
_cell.length_b   1.000
_cell.length_c   1.000
_cell.angle_alpha   90.00
_cell.angle_beta   90.00
_cell.angle_gamma   90.00
#
_symmetry.space_group_name_H-M   'P 1'
#
loop_
_entity.id
_entity.type
_entity.pdbx_description
1 polymer ?
#
loop_
_entity_poly.entity_id
_entity_poly.type
_entity_poly.pdbx_seq_one_letter_code
_entity_poly.pdbx_strand_id
1 'polypeptide(L)'
;MALNSQVNRFFNWYNRHLTLNISIAAVLFTLQLIHLYWLFTDVILFKLIGRSFFHLTGVWYTLILIVDYTEIPALISTGLIYVNELRKKGYSFKNVLFIILLASQFLHIFWITDEYVIEQFAHVSNAPILPHWLAWIAILIDYGEVPVIIDTLKKVFDALKKGDINKVKESF
;
A
#
# COMPACT_ATOMS: atom_id res chain seq x y z
N MET A 1 -6.89 -23.57 16.61
CA MET A 1 -8.13 -22.91 16.17
C MET A 1 -8.42 -23.38 14.75
N ALA A 2 -9.37 -24.30 14.56
CA ALA A 2 -9.67 -24.84 13.23
C ALA A 2 -10.30 -23.73 12.37
N LEU A 3 -9.55 -23.20 11.41
CA LEU A 3 -10.07 -22.25 10.43
C LEU A 3 -11.25 -22.90 9.69
N ASN A 4 -12.34 -22.14 9.54
CA ASN A 4 -13.55 -22.55 8.83
C ASN A 4 -13.19 -23.12 7.44
N SER A 5 -13.90 -24.16 6.98
CA SER A 5 -13.58 -24.91 5.76
C SER A 5 -13.41 -24.01 4.52
N GLN A 6 -14.17 -22.91 4.47
CA GLN A 6 -14.10 -21.92 3.40
C GLN A 6 -12.79 -21.12 3.41
N VAL A 7 -12.30 -20.72 4.58
CA VAL A 7 -11.04 -19.97 4.72
C VAL A 7 -9.86 -20.83 4.29
N ASN A 8 -9.88 -22.13 4.65
CA ASN A 8 -8.87 -23.06 4.19
C ASN A 8 -8.91 -23.26 2.67
N ARG A 9 -10.09 -23.33 2.04
CA ARG A 9 -10.22 -23.38 0.58
C ARG A 9 -9.63 -22.14 -0.09
N PHE A 10 -9.96 -20.95 0.41
CA PHE A 10 -9.40 -19.69 -0.09
C PHE A 10 -7.87 -19.69 -0.01
N PHE A 11 -7.29 -19.96 1.16
CA PHE A 11 -5.83 -19.94 1.30
C PHE A 11 -5.15 -21.06 0.51
N ASN A 12 -5.81 -22.20 0.30
CA ASN A 12 -5.29 -23.25 -0.58
C ASN A 12 -5.23 -22.78 -2.03
N TRP A 13 -6.25 -22.09 -2.53
CA TRP A 13 -6.21 -21.46 -3.86
C TRP A 13 -5.15 -20.34 -3.93
N TYR A 14 -5.09 -19.49 -2.92
CA TYR A 14 -4.12 -18.38 -2.82
C TYR A 14 -2.69 -18.91 -2.85
N ASN A 15 -2.43 -20.03 -2.17
CA ASN A 15 -1.13 -20.67 -2.12
C ASN A 15 -0.71 -21.34 -3.44
N ARG A 16 -1.67 -21.81 -4.24
CA ARG A 16 -1.37 -22.33 -5.60
C ARG A 16 -0.91 -21.21 -6.53
N HIS A 17 -1.46 -20.01 -6.36
CA HIS A 17 -1.13 -18.82 -7.15
C HIS A 17 -0.21 -17.85 -6.41
N LEU A 18 0.58 -18.34 -5.45
CA LEU A 18 1.34 -17.48 -4.54
C LEU A 18 2.30 -16.56 -5.29
N THR A 19 3.06 -17.07 -6.27
CA THR A 19 4.00 -16.27 -7.04
C THR A 19 3.28 -15.16 -7.81
N LEU A 20 2.16 -15.47 -8.46
CA LEU A 20 1.36 -14.48 -9.19
C LEU A 20 0.77 -13.42 -8.25
N ASN A 21 0.21 -13.84 -7.11
CA ASN A 21 -0.37 -12.94 -6.12
C ASN A 21 0.68 -11.99 -5.51
N ILE A 22 1.86 -12.50 -5.16
CA ILE A 22 2.95 -11.68 -4.64
C ILE A 22 3.46 -10.72 -5.74
N SER A 23 3.61 -11.18 -6.98
CA SER A 23 4.03 -10.31 -8.10
C SER A 23 3.04 -9.17 -8.36
N ILE A 24 1.73 -9.46 -8.41
CA ILE A 24 0.69 -8.43 -8.59
C ILE A 24 0.74 -7.43 -7.43
N ALA A 25 0.78 -7.92 -6.20
CA ALA A 25 0.86 -7.05 -5.02
C ALA A 25 2.09 -6.15 -5.08
N ALA A 26 3.27 -6.68 -5.44
CA ALA A 26 4.48 -5.88 -5.53
C ALA A 26 4.42 -4.83 -6.64
N VAL A 27 3.85 -5.15 -7.80
CA VAL A 27 3.66 -4.14 -8.87
C VAL A 27 2.74 -3.03 -8.39
N LEU A 28 1.56 -3.38 -7.87
CA LEU A 28 0.58 -2.41 -7.36
C LEU A 28 1.16 -1.56 -6.22
N PHE A 29 1.94 -2.17 -5.34
CA PHE A 29 2.50 -1.48 -4.18
C PHE A 29 3.74 -0.65 -4.53
N THR A 30 4.48 -1.01 -5.60
CA THR A 30 5.57 -0.19 -6.12
C THR A 30 5.05 1.06 -6.84
N LEU A 31 3.86 0.98 -7.46
CA LEU A 31 3.22 2.16 -8.04
C LEU A 31 2.96 3.26 -6.99
N GLN A 32 2.82 2.91 -5.71
CA GLN A 32 2.67 3.89 -4.61
C GLN A 32 3.90 4.78 -4.44
N LEU A 33 5.09 4.37 -4.90
CA LEU A 33 6.26 5.26 -4.93
C LEU A 33 6.04 6.50 -5.80
N ILE A 34 5.16 6.43 -6.81
CA ILE A 34 4.78 7.58 -7.62
C ILE A 34 3.96 8.55 -6.76
N HIS A 35 3.01 8.04 -5.98
CA HIS A 35 2.23 8.83 -5.02
C HIS A 35 3.16 9.52 -4.01
N LEU A 36 4.06 8.76 -3.38
CA LEU A 36 4.98 9.26 -2.38
C LEU A 36 5.93 10.33 -2.93
N TYR A 37 6.39 10.17 -4.18
CA TYR A 37 7.19 11.16 -4.88
C TYR A 37 6.40 12.45 -5.17
N TRP A 38 5.15 12.32 -5.60
CA TRP A 38 4.28 13.48 -5.81
C TRP A 38 4.01 14.22 -4.49
N LEU A 39 3.65 13.51 -3.42
CA LEU A 39 3.44 14.07 -2.08
C LEU A 39 4.68 14.83 -1.59
N PHE A 40 5.88 14.29 -1.83
CA PHE A 40 7.13 14.98 -1.51
C PHE A 40 7.26 16.31 -2.27
N THR A 41 7.12 16.25 -3.59
CA THR A 41 7.49 17.35 -4.49
C THR A 41 6.47 18.48 -4.53
N ASP A 42 5.19 18.16 -4.35
CA ASP A 42 4.10 19.14 -4.40
C ASP A 42 3.66 19.56 -3.00
N VAL A 43 3.46 18.63 -2.06
CA VAL A 43 2.90 18.97 -0.74
C VAL A 43 4.01 19.35 0.25
N ILE A 44 5.02 18.50 0.42
CA ILE A 44 6.08 18.72 1.43
C ILE A 44 6.96 19.90 1.04
N LEU A 45 7.47 19.95 -0.19
CA LEU A 45 8.32 21.06 -0.64
C LEU A 45 7.56 22.40 -0.68
N PHE A 46 6.28 22.39 -1.04
CA PHE A 46 5.47 23.62 -0.97
C PHE A 46 5.32 24.10 0.47
N LYS A 47 5.04 23.21 1.44
CA LYS A 47 4.95 23.59 2.86
C LYS A 47 6.28 24.05 3.45
N LEU A 48 7.41 23.53 2.97
CA LEU A 48 8.75 23.85 3.52
C LEU A 48 9.41 25.07 2.87
N ILE A 49 9.26 25.25 1.56
CA ILE A 49 10.03 26.23 0.76
C ILE A 49 9.10 27.21 0.02
N GLY A 50 7.77 26.99 0.05
CA GLY A 50 6.79 27.81 -0.66
C GLY A 50 6.83 27.64 -2.18
N ARG A 51 7.49 26.59 -2.69
CA ARG A 51 7.60 26.29 -4.11
C ARG A 51 7.21 24.85 -4.37
N SER A 52 6.26 24.63 -5.28
CA SER A 52 6.03 23.33 -5.89
C SER A 52 6.94 23.19 -7.11
N PHE A 53 7.57 22.03 -7.23
CA PHE A 53 8.39 21.70 -8.39
C PHE A 53 7.63 20.89 -9.44
N PHE A 54 6.43 20.39 -9.11
CA PHE A 54 5.64 19.49 -9.93
C PHE A 54 4.15 19.83 -9.89
N HIS A 55 3.76 20.87 -10.63
CA HIS A 55 2.35 21.19 -10.84
C HIS A 55 1.74 20.25 -11.88
N LEU A 56 1.02 19.23 -11.42
CA LEU A 56 0.26 18.33 -12.29
C LEU A 56 -0.95 19.06 -12.87
N THR A 57 -1.00 19.20 -14.19
CA THR A 57 -2.16 19.76 -14.90
C THR A 57 -2.58 18.86 -16.05
N GLY A 58 -3.88 18.87 -16.36
CA GLY A 58 -4.47 18.09 -17.46
C GLY A 58 -4.34 16.57 -17.27
N VAL A 59 -3.82 15.88 -18.29
CA VAL A 59 -3.78 14.41 -18.34
C VAL A 59 -2.97 13.79 -17.20
N TRP A 60 -1.91 14.46 -16.75
CA TRP A 60 -1.03 13.94 -15.69
C TRP A 60 -1.72 13.85 -14.32
N TYR A 61 -2.63 14.77 -14.03
CA TYR A 61 -3.46 14.73 -12.82
C TYR A 61 -4.37 13.48 -12.83
N THR A 62 -5.02 13.21 -13.95
CA THR A 62 -5.88 12.03 -14.10
C THR A 62 -5.10 10.72 -13.98
N LEU A 63 -3.89 10.66 -14.54
CA LEU A 63 -3.04 9.48 -14.43
C LEU A 63 -2.64 9.19 -12.99
N ILE A 64 -2.25 10.22 -12.22
CA ILE A 64 -1.87 10.03 -10.81
C ILE A 64 -3.07 9.67 -9.95
N LEU A 65 -4.23 10.29 -10.19
CA LEU A 65 -5.47 9.89 -9.53
C LEU A 65 -5.81 8.41 -9.78
N ILE A 66 -5.64 7.91 -11.01
CA ILE A 66 -5.83 6.48 -11.31
C ILE A 66 -4.83 5.62 -10.53
N VAL A 67 -3.56 6.04 -10.42
CA VAL A 67 -2.54 5.33 -9.65
C VAL A 67 -2.91 5.28 -8.17
N ASP A 68 -3.37 6.39 -7.59
CA ASP A 68 -3.82 6.46 -6.19
C ASP A 68 -5.02 5.54 -5.94
N TYR A 69 -5.95 5.42 -6.91
CA TYR A 69 -7.05 4.43 -6.79
C TYR A 69 -6.56 2.97 -6.72
N THR A 70 -5.33 2.68 -7.16
CA THR A 70 -4.73 1.34 -6.99
C THR A 70 -4.17 1.08 -5.59
N GLU A 71 -4.10 2.09 -4.72
CA GLU A 71 -3.64 1.99 -3.33
C GLU A 71 -4.45 0.95 -2.55
N ILE A 72 -5.79 1.00 -2.60
CA ILE A 72 -6.65 0.05 -1.87
C ILE A 72 -6.37 -1.41 -2.30
N PRO A 73 -6.39 -1.76 -3.61
CA PRO A 73 -5.96 -3.08 -4.07
C PRO A 73 -4.54 -3.46 -3.63
N ALA A 74 -3.60 -2.51 -3.61
CA ALA A 74 -2.22 -2.74 -3.20
C ALA A 74 -2.12 -3.09 -1.71
N LEU A 75 -2.80 -2.34 -0.83
CA LEU A 75 -2.85 -2.55 0.61
C LEU A 75 -3.48 -3.91 0.96
N ILE A 76 -4.62 -4.24 0.34
CA ILE A 76 -5.30 -5.51 0.57
C ILE A 76 -4.41 -6.68 0.12
N SER A 77 -3.86 -6.59 -1.09
CA SER A 77 -3.04 -7.67 -1.67
C SER A 77 -1.77 -7.91 -0.83
N THR A 78 -1.11 -6.82 -0.43
CA THR A 78 0.11 -6.88 0.40
C THR A 78 -0.22 -7.36 1.82
N GLY A 79 -1.33 -6.90 2.41
CA GLY A 79 -1.81 -7.37 3.70
C GLY A 79 -2.07 -8.89 3.71
N LEU A 80 -2.70 -9.42 2.64
CA LEU A 80 -2.94 -10.85 2.49
C LEU A 80 -1.64 -11.68 2.46
N ILE A 81 -0.55 -11.13 1.92
CA ILE A 81 0.78 -11.79 1.94
C ILE A 81 1.23 -11.98 3.38
N TYR A 82 1.23 -10.90 4.18
CA TYR A 82 1.70 -10.95 5.58
C TYR A 82 0.79 -11.79 6.47
N VAL A 83 -0.52 -11.74 6.26
CA VAL A 83 -1.49 -12.62 6.95
C VAL A 83 -1.22 -14.08 6.61
N ASN A 84 -1.00 -14.41 5.33
CA ASN A 84 -0.68 -15.78 4.92
C ASN A 84 0.66 -16.25 5.50
N GLU A 85 1.65 -15.36 5.61
CA GLU A 85 2.92 -15.68 6.26
C GLU A 85 2.77 -15.97 7.75
N LEU A 86 2.04 -15.14 8.49
CA LEU A 86 1.75 -15.39 9.92
C LEU A 86 1.00 -16.70 10.12
N ARG A 87 0.06 -17.02 9.22
CA ARG A 87 -0.66 -18.30 9.24
C ARG A 87 0.26 -19.51 9.00
N LYS A 88 1.24 -19.40 8.09
CA LYS A 88 2.12 -20.53 7.73
C LYS A 88 3.32 -20.71 8.65
N LYS A 89 4.00 -19.61 8.99
CA LYS A 89 5.27 -19.60 9.73
C LYS A 89 5.08 -19.32 11.23
N GLY A 90 3.89 -18.92 11.64
CA GLY A 90 3.61 -18.51 13.02
C GLY A 90 3.94 -17.04 13.27
N TYR A 91 4.04 -16.68 14.55
CA TYR A 91 4.24 -15.29 14.98
C TYR A 91 5.59 -14.74 14.48
N SER A 92 5.54 -13.56 13.86
CA SER A 92 6.71 -12.77 13.50
C SER A 92 6.42 -11.30 13.78
N PHE A 93 7.19 -10.70 14.68
CA PHE A 93 7.03 -9.29 15.06
C PHE A 93 7.06 -8.37 13.85
N LYS A 94 7.99 -8.61 12.91
CA LYS A 94 8.09 -7.87 11.65
C LYS A 94 6.80 -7.92 10.84
N ASN A 95 6.21 -9.11 10.68
CA ASN A 95 4.98 -9.27 9.90
C ASN A 95 3.78 -8.61 10.60
N VAL A 96 3.73 -8.66 11.93
CA VAL A 96 2.70 -7.93 12.70
C VAL A 96 2.87 -6.43 12.55
N LEU A 97 4.09 -5.91 12.68
CA LEU A 97 4.39 -4.50 12.48
C LEU A 97 3.98 -4.04 11.08
N PHE A 98 4.30 -4.81 10.04
CA PHE A 98 3.93 -4.46 8.68
C PHE A 98 2.43 -4.52 8.42
N ILE A 99 1.69 -5.44 9.06
CA ILE A 99 0.22 -5.41 9.04
C ILE A 99 -0.31 -4.16 9.71
N ILE A 100 0.28 -3.73 10.83
CA ILE A 100 -0.12 -2.49 11.52
C ILE A 100 0.17 -1.27 10.63
N LEU A 101 1.33 -1.21 9.98
CA LEU A 101 1.67 -0.14 9.04
C LEU A 101 0.71 -0.09 7.85
N LEU A 102 0.36 -1.24 7.27
CA LEU A 102 -0.63 -1.33 6.20
C LEU A 102 -2.03 -0.94 6.68
N ALA A 103 -2.40 -1.35 7.90
CA ALA A 103 -3.68 -0.98 8.50
C ALA A 103 -3.78 0.52 8.78
N SER A 104 -2.67 1.18 9.17
CA SER A 104 -2.64 2.63 9.33
C SER A 104 -2.82 3.38 8.02
N GLN A 105 -2.51 2.79 6.85
CA GLN A 105 -2.78 3.45 5.57
C GLN A 105 -4.28 3.66 5.33
N PHE A 106 -5.16 2.79 5.85
CA PHE A 106 -6.60 3.06 5.79
C PHE A 106 -7.01 4.31 6.58
N LEU A 107 -6.29 4.63 7.66
CA LEU A 107 -6.51 5.87 8.40
C LEU A 107 -6.07 7.09 7.58
N HIS A 108 -4.94 6.97 6.87
CA HIS A 108 -4.46 7.99 5.92
C HIS A 108 -5.50 8.27 4.82
N ILE A 109 -5.96 7.22 4.12
CA ILE A 109 -7.00 7.32 3.08
C ILE A 109 -8.28 7.95 3.64
N PHE A 110 -8.70 7.50 4.84
CA PHE A 110 -9.92 8.01 5.47
C PHE A 110 -9.83 9.51 5.77
N TRP A 111 -8.71 9.98 6.32
CA TRP A 111 -8.52 11.41 6.61
C TRP A 111 -8.52 12.29 5.36
N ILE A 112 -7.82 11.87 4.28
CA ILE A 112 -7.83 12.61 3.01
C ILE A 112 -9.24 12.66 2.41
N THR A 113 -9.96 11.53 2.46
CA THR A 113 -11.32 11.46 1.92
C THR A 113 -12.28 12.38 2.69
N ASP A 114 -12.14 12.48 4.01
CA ASP A 114 -12.98 13.33 4.84
C ASP A 114 -12.76 14.82 4.53
N GLU A 115 -11.50 15.27 4.39
CA GLU A 115 -11.20 16.65 3.96
C GLU A 115 -11.87 16.98 2.62
N TYR A 116 -11.75 16.09 1.64
CA TYR A 116 -12.33 16.30 0.31
C TYR A 116 -13.86 16.29 0.31
N VAL A 117 -14.48 15.38 1.08
CA VAL A 117 -15.95 15.30 1.21
C VAL A 117 -16.49 16.56 1.89
N ILE A 118 -15.83 17.04 2.95
CA ILE A 118 -16.24 18.23 3.68
C ILE A 118 -16.11 19.48 2.80
N GLU A 119 -15.01 19.63 2.06
CA GLU A 119 -14.78 20.78 1.17
C GLU A 119 -15.80 20.84 0.02
N GLN A 120 -16.08 19.69 -0.62
CA GLN A 120 -16.96 19.62 -1.80
C GLN A 120 -18.45 19.60 -1.45
N PHE A 121 -18.86 18.92 -0.38
CA PHE A 121 -20.30 18.71 -0.09
C PHE A 121 -20.86 19.62 0.99
N ALA A 122 -20.03 20.13 1.91
CA ALA A 122 -20.55 20.93 3.00
C ALA A 122 -20.76 22.40 2.58
N HIS A 123 -19.93 22.96 1.68
CA HIS A 123 -19.85 24.42 1.43
C HIS A 123 -19.87 25.26 2.73
N VAL A 124 -19.53 24.65 3.87
CA VAL A 124 -19.54 25.29 5.17
C VAL A 124 -18.20 25.97 5.31
N SER A 125 -18.20 27.30 5.28
CA SER A 125 -17.04 28.17 5.48
C SER A 125 -16.37 28.03 6.87
N ASN A 126 -16.86 27.10 7.70
CA ASN A 126 -16.36 26.69 9.01
C ASN A 126 -16.30 25.16 9.15
N ALA A 127 -15.96 24.45 8.07
CA ALA A 127 -15.54 23.06 8.14
C ALA A 127 -14.49 22.88 9.25
N PRO A 128 -14.53 21.80 10.07
CA PRO A 128 -13.44 21.49 10.97
C PRO A 128 -12.21 21.21 10.12
N ILE A 129 -11.38 22.24 9.92
CA ILE A 129 -10.06 22.11 9.31
C ILE A 129 -9.32 21.09 10.17
N LEU A 130 -9.00 19.91 9.63
CA LEU A 130 -8.19 18.96 10.35
C LEU A 130 -6.93 19.70 10.83
N PRO A 131 -6.58 19.58 12.11
CA PRO A 131 -5.47 20.34 12.65
C PRO A 131 -4.21 20.10 11.82
N HIS A 132 -3.45 21.15 11.52
CA HIS A 132 -2.28 21.07 10.63
C HIS A 132 -1.26 19.99 11.06
N TRP A 133 -1.15 19.69 12.35
CA TRP A 133 -0.31 18.62 12.86
C TRP A 133 -0.75 17.22 12.40
N LEU A 134 -2.04 17.01 12.15
CA LEU A 134 -2.59 15.75 11.69
C LEU A 134 -2.20 15.46 10.24
N ALA A 135 -2.10 16.49 9.39
CA ALA A 135 -1.58 16.35 8.02
C ALA A 135 -0.13 15.84 8.00
N TRP A 136 0.70 16.26 8.98
CA TRP A 136 2.06 15.72 9.11
C TRP A 136 2.07 14.27 9.57
N ILE A 137 1.10 13.83 10.38
CA ILE A 137 0.95 12.43 10.76
C ILE A 137 0.48 11.58 9.57
N ALA A 138 -0.47 12.08 8.79
CA ALA A 138 -0.88 11.46 7.52
C ALA A 138 0.33 11.21 6.61
N ILE A 139 1.17 12.24 6.38
CA ILE A 139 2.42 12.11 5.63
C ILE A 139 3.35 11.06 6.24
N LEU A 140 3.55 11.06 7.56
CA LEU A 140 4.42 10.08 8.21
C LEU A 140 3.92 8.64 8.06
N ILE A 141 2.59 8.45 8.13
CA ILE A 141 1.95 7.15 7.90
C ILE A 141 2.25 6.71 6.46
N ASP A 142 2.05 7.57 5.48
CA ASP A 142 2.28 7.29 4.06
C ASP A 142 3.73 6.83 3.81
N TYR A 143 4.72 7.58 4.31
CA TYR A 143 6.15 7.18 4.26
C TYR A 143 6.48 5.88 5.00
N GLY A 144 5.63 5.45 5.94
CA GLY A 144 5.72 4.18 6.63
C GLY A 144 5.55 2.97 5.70
N GLU A 145 5.02 3.16 4.49
CA GLU A 145 4.87 2.09 3.49
C GLU A 145 6.20 1.65 2.86
N VAL A 146 7.18 2.54 2.74
CA VAL A 146 8.47 2.30 2.08
C VAL A 146 9.17 1.02 2.56
N PRO A 147 9.36 0.79 3.88
CA PRO A 147 9.96 -0.46 4.35
C PRO A 147 9.14 -1.71 3.96
N VAL A 148 7.81 -1.58 3.87
CA VAL A 148 6.90 -2.65 3.46
C VAL A 148 7.02 -2.91 1.95
N ILE A 149 7.17 -1.87 1.12
CA ILE A 149 7.42 -1.99 -0.33
C ILE A 149 8.71 -2.77 -0.56
N ILE A 150 9.81 -2.36 0.10
CA ILE A 150 11.13 -3.00 -0.06
C ILE A 150 11.07 -4.48 0.32
N ASP A 151 10.39 -4.83 1.43
CA ASP A 151 10.24 -6.24 1.82
C ASP A 151 9.39 -7.05 0.83
N THR A 152 8.31 -6.46 0.33
CA THR A 152 7.42 -7.11 -0.63
C THR A 152 8.13 -7.38 -1.95
N LEU A 153 8.95 -6.43 -2.43
CA LEU A 153 9.83 -6.62 -3.59
C LEU A 153 10.84 -7.74 -3.37
N LYS A 154 11.54 -7.76 -2.22
CA LYS A 154 12.47 -8.84 -1.86
C LYS A 154 11.78 -10.21 -1.89
N LYS A 155 10.55 -10.30 -1.40
CA LYS A 155 9.75 -11.53 -1.43
C LYS A 155 9.39 -11.98 -2.85
N VAL A 156 9.12 -11.06 -3.77
CA VAL A 156 8.94 -11.40 -5.20
C VAL A 156 10.21 -11.98 -5.77
N PHE A 157 11.36 -11.32 -5.56
CA PHE A 157 12.64 -11.84 -6.05
C PHE A 157 12.95 -13.24 -5.50
N ASP A 158 12.70 -13.47 -4.21
CA ASP A 158 12.87 -14.79 -3.60
C ASP A 158 11.88 -15.83 -4.14
N ALA A 159 10.62 -15.44 -4.40
CA ALA A 159 9.59 -16.32 -4.95
C ALA A 159 9.88 -16.71 -6.41
N LEU A 160 10.32 -15.76 -7.23
CA LEU A 160 10.72 -15.99 -8.62
C LEU A 160 11.93 -16.93 -8.68
N LYS A 161 12.98 -16.65 -7.88
CA LYS A 161 14.18 -17.49 -7.81
C LYS A 161 13.85 -18.94 -7.41
N LYS A 162 12.94 -19.15 -6.44
CA LYS A 162 12.51 -20.50 -6.05
C LYS A 162 11.66 -21.18 -7.12
N GLY A 163 10.82 -20.43 -7.83
CA GLY A 163 10.05 -20.93 -8.97
C GLY A 163 10.94 -21.46 -10.09
N ASP A 164 12.01 -20.73 -10.40
CA ASP A 164 13.00 -21.15 -11.40
C ASP A 164 13.75 -22.42 -10.96
N ILE A 165 14.16 -22.49 -9.68
CA ILE A 165 14.83 -23.69 -9.14
C ILE A 165 13.93 -24.93 -9.21
N ASN A 166 12.63 -24.80 -8.91
CA ASN A 166 11.71 -25.93 -8.97
C ASN A 166 11.48 -26.41 -10.41
N LYS A 167 11.36 -25.48 -11.38
CA LYS A 167 11.26 -25.84 -12.80
C LYS A 167 12.50 -26.58 -13.32
N VAL A 168 13.69 -26.17 -12.89
CA VAL A 168 14.94 -26.85 -13.26
C VAL A 168 14.99 -28.28 -12.68
N LYS A 169 14.53 -28.50 -11.45
CA LYS A 169 14.48 -29.84 -10.83
C LYS A 169 13.49 -30.80 -11.49
N GLU A 170 12.40 -30.31 -12.06
CA GLU A 170 11.42 -31.14 -12.78
C GLU A 170 11.89 -31.53 -14.19
N SER A 171 13.00 -30.94 -14.67
CA SER A 171 13.59 -31.20 -15.99
C SER A 171 14.78 -32.16 -16.00
N PHE A 172 15.14 -32.74 -14.84
CA PHE A 172 16.17 -33.78 -14.66
C PHE A 172 15.54 -35.04 -14.07
#